data_AF-A0A383CMV4-F1
#
_entry.id   AF-A0A383CMV4-F1
#
_cell.length_a   1.000
_cell.length_b   1.000
_cell.length_c   1.000
_cell.angle_alpha   90.00
_cell.angle_beta   90.00
_cell.angle_gamma   90.00
#
_symmetry.space_group_name_H-M   'P 1'
#
loop_
_entity.id
_entity.type
_entity.pdbx_description
1 polymer ?
#
loop_
_entity_poly.entity_id
_entity_poly.type
_entity_poly.pdbx_seq_one_letter_code
_entity_poly.pdbx_strand_id
1 'polypeptide(L)'
;MKMPRKNNWEYFGGGWRRSGPKTSRVVIDTHAHIFPRLGKSKGWDQNIHTKLSQNHVRDFTTFWRKKDNSRIDGFLLDYPSDDIGQIPNLNFQITDHGRAEFVKDGIEYYMQIAPPGLSTMEVTPERMLGEMDIAGVDLCVLQSDHVYGELNEFYGEASQKYPNKFAPLAQIREWNGDHENELQELENAVYKQGSKGLYFSVEGFALN
;
A
#
# COMPACT_ATOMS: atom_id res chain seq x y z
N MET A 1 16.37 38.61 -20.68
CA MET A 1 17.44 37.62 -20.40
C MET A 1 17.01 36.29 -20.99
N LYS A 2 17.64 35.81 -22.08
CA LYS A 2 17.32 34.48 -22.65
C LYS A 2 17.96 33.42 -21.76
N MET A 3 17.14 32.58 -21.13
CA MET A 3 17.64 31.50 -20.27
C MET A 3 18.36 30.43 -21.10
N PRO A 4 19.44 29.83 -20.58
CA PRO A 4 20.23 28.86 -21.33
C PRO A 4 19.44 27.57 -21.53
N ARG A 5 19.23 27.17 -22.80
CA ARG A 5 18.81 25.81 -23.16
C ARG A 5 20.05 24.92 -23.09
N LYS A 6 20.04 23.90 -22.24
CA LYS A 6 21.05 22.84 -22.21
C LYS A 6 20.33 21.53 -22.57
N ASN A 7 20.74 20.89 -23.67
CA ASN A 7 20.33 19.54 -24.09
C ASN A 7 18.90 19.12 -23.68
N ASN A 8 17.87 19.57 -24.40
CA ASN A 8 16.48 19.17 -24.18
C ASN A 8 15.94 19.41 -22.76
N TRP A 9 16.47 20.39 -22.02
CA TRP A 9 15.88 20.86 -20.77
C TRP A 9 15.62 22.37 -20.83
N GLU A 10 14.48 22.80 -20.31
CA GLU A 10 14.12 24.20 -20.15
C GLU A 10 13.72 24.51 -18.71
N TYR A 11 14.08 25.71 -18.27
CA TYR A 11 13.70 26.23 -16.97
C TYR A 11 12.34 26.93 -17.07
N PHE A 12 11.40 26.59 -16.19
CA PHE A 12 10.02 27.10 -16.23
C PHE A 12 9.61 27.92 -14.99
N GLY A 13 10.59 28.46 -14.26
CA GLY A 13 10.33 29.35 -13.12
C GLY A 13 10.48 28.68 -11.75
N GLY A 14 10.14 27.39 -11.64
CA GLY A 14 10.25 26.61 -10.40
C GLY A 14 11.19 25.41 -10.46
N GLY A 15 11.84 25.17 -11.60
CA GLY A 15 12.71 24.02 -11.82
C GLY A 15 13.05 23.80 -13.29
N TRP A 16 13.64 22.65 -13.59
CA TRP A 16 14.00 22.23 -14.95
C TRP A 16 13.05 21.13 -15.41
N ARG A 17 12.55 21.22 -16.65
CA ARG A 17 11.78 20.15 -17.29
C ARG A 17 12.41 19.75 -18.61
N ARG A 18 12.17 18.51 -19.05
CA ARG A 18 12.55 18.11 -20.41
C ARG A 18 11.74 18.91 -21.42
N SER A 19 12.42 19.53 -22.37
CA SER A 19 11.84 20.19 -23.55
C SER A 19 11.87 19.22 -24.74
N GLY A 20 10.72 18.96 -25.35
CA GLY A 20 10.58 18.10 -26.52
C GLY A 20 9.31 17.24 -26.45
N PRO A 21 8.91 16.59 -27.55
CA PRO A 21 7.75 15.70 -27.55
C PRO A 21 7.95 14.54 -26.57
N LYS A 22 6.87 14.13 -25.87
CA LYS A 22 6.88 12.88 -25.08
C LYS A 22 7.30 11.75 -26.03
N THR A 23 8.32 10.98 -25.65
CA THR A 23 8.72 9.82 -26.45
C THR A 23 7.53 8.89 -26.57
N SER A 24 7.30 8.26 -27.73
CA SER A 24 6.21 7.29 -27.96
C SER A 24 6.35 5.99 -27.15
N ARG A 25 7.23 5.96 -26.15
CA ARG A 25 7.48 4.80 -25.30
C ARG A 25 6.49 4.85 -24.15
N VAL A 26 5.78 3.74 -23.96
CA VAL A 26 4.92 3.52 -22.80
C VAL A 26 5.81 3.17 -21.60
N VAL A 27 5.62 3.88 -20.49
CA VAL A 27 6.27 3.58 -19.21
C VAL A 27 5.26 2.90 -18.30
N ILE A 28 5.59 1.69 -17.86
CA ILE A 28 4.77 0.91 -16.94
C ILE A 28 5.48 0.88 -15.60
N ASP A 29 4.82 1.33 -14.54
CA ASP A 29 5.23 1.05 -13.18
C ASP A 29 4.66 -0.32 -12.78
N THR A 30 5.55 -1.26 -12.46
CA THR A 30 5.17 -2.63 -12.15
C THR A 30 4.79 -2.81 -10.68
N HIS A 31 4.95 -1.78 -9.83
CA HIS A 31 4.69 -1.88 -8.41
C HIS A 31 4.12 -0.56 -7.88
N ALA A 32 2.80 -0.43 -7.94
CA ALA A 32 2.08 0.72 -7.40
C ALA A 32 0.99 0.28 -6.43
N HIS A 33 0.66 1.17 -5.50
CA HIS A 33 -0.42 0.97 -4.54
C HIS A 33 -1.37 2.16 -4.57
N ILE A 34 -2.64 1.87 -4.74
CA ILE A 34 -3.74 2.74 -4.31
C ILE A 34 -4.51 1.95 -3.24
N PHE A 35 -5.07 2.64 -2.26
CA PHE A 35 -5.82 2.01 -1.19
C PHE A 35 -6.76 3.01 -0.51
N PRO A 36 -7.93 2.55 -0.04
CA PRO A 36 -8.78 3.36 0.84
C PRO A 36 -8.09 3.60 2.17
N ARG A 37 -8.68 4.43 3.04
CA ARG A 37 -8.16 4.64 4.40
C ARG A 37 -7.89 3.32 5.13
N LEU A 38 -6.64 3.12 5.54
CA LEU A 38 -6.19 1.90 6.22
C LEU A 38 -6.68 1.79 7.67
N GLY A 39 -6.55 0.58 8.22
CA GLY A 39 -6.82 0.26 9.62
C GLY A 39 -8.20 -0.32 9.91
N LYS A 40 -9.11 -0.36 8.92
CA LYS A 40 -10.41 -1.01 9.03
C LYS A 40 -10.63 -2.02 7.91
N SER A 41 -11.14 -3.18 8.29
CA SER A 41 -11.61 -4.21 7.39
C SER A 41 -13.07 -3.96 6.99
N LYS A 42 -13.44 -4.24 5.73
CA LYS A 42 -14.84 -4.20 5.25
C LYS A 42 -15.43 -5.58 4.95
N GLY A 43 -14.63 -6.64 4.92
CA GLY A 43 -15.10 -8.00 4.61
C GLY A 43 -14.38 -9.11 5.36
N TRP A 44 -13.27 -8.81 6.02
CA TRP A 44 -12.50 -9.75 6.82
C TRP A 44 -12.78 -9.59 8.31
N ASP A 45 -12.44 -10.61 9.07
CA ASP A 45 -12.33 -10.47 10.51
C ASP A 45 -11.32 -9.36 10.84
N GLN A 46 -11.78 -8.34 11.57
CA GLN A 46 -10.98 -7.16 11.89
C GLN A 46 -9.72 -7.53 12.70
N ASN A 47 -9.79 -8.57 13.54
CA ASN A 47 -8.64 -8.99 14.34
C ASN A 47 -7.56 -9.65 13.46
N ILE A 48 -7.95 -10.49 12.49
CA ILE A 48 -7.01 -11.02 11.48
C ILE A 48 -6.37 -9.89 10.67
N HIS A 49 -7.17 -8.94 10.18
CA HIS A 49 -6.66 -7.79 9.41
C HIS A 49 -5.66 -6.93 10.23
N THR A 50 -5.99 -6.64 11.49
CA THR A 50 -5.08 -5.92 12.39
C THR A 50 -3.78 -6.70 12.61
N LYS A 51 -3.86 -8.03 12.78
CA LYS A 51 -2.67 -8.88 12.97
C LYS A 51 -1.79 -8.96 11.74
N LEU A 52 -2.37 -9.05 10.54
CA LEU A 52 -1.62 -8.95 9.28
C LEU A 52 -0.89 -7.61 9.19
N SER A 53 -1.57 -6.50 9.49
CA SER A 53 -0.95 -5.17 9.48
C SER A 53 0.19 -5.05 10.51
N GLN A 54 -0.01 -5.61 11.70
CA GLN A 54 0.99 -5.63 12.78
C GLN A 54 2.19 -6.53 12.43
N ASN A 55 1.96 -7.66 11.74
CA ASN A 55 3.02 -8.55 11.28
C ASN A 55 3.82 -7.94 10.13
N HIS A 56 3.15 -7.28 9.18
CA HIS A 56 3.78 -6.66 8.01
C HIS A 56 4.87 -5.65 8.37
N VAL A 57 4.72 -4.99 9.53
CA VAL A 57 5.67 -3.98 10.03
C VAL A 57 6.61 -4.51 11.12
N ARG A 58 6.63 -5.84 11.37
CA ARG A 58 7.40 -6.45 12.48
C ARG A 58 8.90 -6.19 12.42
N ASP A 59 9.44 -6.06 11.21
CA ASP A 59 10.88 -5.86 10.97
C ASP A 59 11.33 -4.40 11.05
N PHE A 60 10.40 -3.48 11.34
CA PHE A 60 10.75 -2.09 11.54
C PHE A 60 11.52 -1.94 12.86
N THR A 61 12.53 -1.07 12.85
CA THR A 61 13.48 -0.94 13.97
C THR A 61 13.52 0.44 14.59
N THR A 62 12.63 1.36 14.19
CA THR A 62 12.61 2.73 14.69
C THR A 62 11.22 3.11 15.18
N PHE A 63 11.15 3.48 16.44
CA PHE A 63 9.93 3.77 17.19
C PHE A 63 10.09 5.03 18.02
N TRP A 64 8.97 5.56 18.50
CA TRP A 64 8.94 6.69 19.42
C TRP A 64 7.96 6.42 20.54
N ARG A 65 8.38 6.67 21.78
CA ARG A 65 7.48 6.62 22.94
C ARG A 65 6.58 7.86 22.93
N LYS A 66 5.26 7.69 23.03
CA LYS A 66 4.30 8.82 22.95
C LYS A 66 4.45 9.81 24.10
N LYS A 67 4.80 9.34 25.31
CA LYS A 67 4.90 10.15 26.52
C LYS A 67 5.86 11.34 26.39
N ASP A 68 6.99 11.16 25.72
CA ASP A 68 8.08 12.14 25.67
C ASP A 68 8.79 12.24 24.32
N ASN A 69 8.29 11.55 23.29
CA ASN A 69 8.86 11.50 21.94
C ASN A 69 10.31 10.99 21.89
N SER A 70 10.76 10.25 22.91
CA SER A 70 12.08 9.63 22.84
C SER A 70 12.11 8.59 21.72
N ARG A 71 13.08 8.70 20.81
CA ARG A 71 13.36 7.68 19.79
C ARG A 71 13.88 6.41 20.46
N ILE A 72 13.35 5.27 20.05
CA ILE A 72 13.74 3.94 20.47
C ILE A 72 14.12 3.17 19.20
N ASP A 73 15.37 2.71 19.12
CA ASP A 73 15.84 1.84 18.04
C ASP A 73 15.98 0.40 18.57
N GLY A 74 15.52 -0.58 17.78
CA GLY A 74 15.50 -2.00 18.15
C GLY A 74 14.25 -2.72 17.67
N PHE A 75 14.11 -4.01 17.94
CA PHE A 75 12.93 -4.79 17.56
C PHE A 75 11.88 -4.73 18.67
N LEU A 76 10.86 -3.88 18.54
CA LEU A 76 9.75 -3.84 19.50
C LEU A 76 8.58 -4.75 19.12
N LEU A 77 8.50 -5.14 17.84
CA LEU A 77 7.46 -6.02 17.30
C LEU A 77 8.01 -7.44 17.05
N ASP A 78 8.96 -7.86 17.89
CA ASP A 78 9.47 -9.22 17.94
C ASP A 78 8.50 -10.13 18.68
N TYR A 79 8.05 -11.20 18.02
CA TYR A 79 7.09 -12.14 18.58
C TYR A 79 7.75 -13.51 18.82
N PRO A 80 7.34 -14.25 19.87
CA PRO A 80 7.84 -15.60 20.12
C PRO A 80 7.45 -16.63 19.05
N SER A 81 6.43 -16.33 18.24
CA SER A 81 5.90 -17.21 17.19
C SER A 81 5.83 -16.43 15.88
N ASP A 82 6.12 -17.12 14.78
CA ASP A 82 5.87 -16.60 13.43
C ASP A 82 4.41 -16.80 13.00
N ASP A 83 3.62 -17.53 13.78
CA ASP A 83 2.18 -17.67 13.54
C ASP A 83 1.46 -16.34 13.83
N ILE A 84 0.93 -15.71 12.78
CA ILE A 84 0.16 -14.46 12.83
C ILE A 84 -1.06 -14.63 13.74
N GLY A 85 -1.66 -15.83 13.78
CA GLY A 85 -2.74 -16.17 14.69
C GLY A 85 -2.36 -16.04 16.17
N GLN A 86 -1.08 -16.16 16.51
CA GLN A 86 -0.56 -16.18 17.88
C GLN A 86 0.13 -14.89 18.32
N ILE A 87 0.31 -13.91 17.43
CA ILE A 87 0.96 -12.64 17.81
C ILE A 87 0.12 -11.91 18.88
N PRO A 88 0.78 -11.24 19.85
CA PRO A 88 0.09 -10.55 20.93
C PRO A 88 -0.77 -9.41 20.41
N ASN A 89 -1.92 -9.19 21.06
CA ASN A 89 -2.71 -7.99 20.82
C ASN A 89 -2.03 -6.79 21.49
N LEU A 90 -1.38 -5.95 20.69
CA LEU A 90 -0.72 -4.72 21.15
C LEU A 90 -1.62 -3.48 21.05
N ASN A 91 -2.94 -3.64 20.89
CA ASN A 91 -3.86 -2.55 20.53
C ASN A 91 -3.33 -1.76 19.30
N PHE A 92 -2.85 -2.50 18.29
CA PHE A 92 -2.23 -1.92 17.11
C PHE A 92 -3.26 -1.16 16.27
N GLN A 93 -2.93 0.07 15.90
CA GLN A 93 -3.79 0.96 15.13
C GLN A 93 -2.98 1.69 14.07
N ILE A 94 -3.43 1.64 12.83
CA ILE A 94 -2.96 2.54 11.78
C ILE A 94 -3.70 3.87 11.93
N THR A 95 -2.95 4.97 12.00
CA THR A 95 -3.46 6.32 12.25
C THR A 95 -3.07 7.28 11.13
N ASP A 96 -3.51 8.53 11.27
CA ASP A 96 -3.22 9.60 10.32
C ASP A 96 -1.73 9.91 10.21
N HIS A 97 -1.37 10.61 9.13
CA HIS A 97 -0.01 11.07 8.87
C HIS A 97 1.02 9.92 8.78
N GLY A 98 0.64 8.79 8.17
CA GLY A 98 1.57 7.70 7.87
C GLY A 98 2.02 6.88 9.09
N ARG A 99 1.26 6.92 10.19
CA ARG A 99 1.66 6.34 11.47
C ARG A 99 0.94 5.04 11.80
N ALA A 100 1.60 4.25 12.63
CA ALA A 100 0.96 3.21 13.42
C ALA A 100 1.28 3.42 14.90
N GLU A 101 0.34 3.04 15.77
CA GLU A 101 0.44 3.14 17.22
C GLU A 101 0.17 1.77 17.86
N PHE A 102 0.84 1.48 18.96
CA PHE A 102 0.68 0.24 19.71
C PHE A 102 1.11 0.40 21.18
N VAL A 103 0.77 -0.59 22.00
CA VAL A 103 1.11 -0.66 23.43
C VAL A 103 1.91 -1.92 23.70
N LYS A 104 3.13 -1.77 24.23
CA LYS A 104 3.99 -2.88 24.70
C LYS A 104 4.40 -2.61 26.14
N ASP A 105 4.20 -3.59 27.01
CA ASP A 105 4.52 -3.51 28.45
C ASP A 105 3.92 -2.28 29.15
N GLY A 106 2.70 -1.89 28.76
CA GLY A 106 2.00 -0.71 29.29
C GLY A 106 2.53 0.63 28.79
N ILE A 107 3.46 0.64 27.83
CA ILE A 107 4.04 1.85 27.23
C ILE A 107 3.46 2.02 25.83
N GLU A 108 2.95 3.22 25.54
CA GLU A 108 2.45 3.57 24.21
C GLU A 108 3.58 4.04 23.29
N TYR A 109 3.64 3.44 22.11
CA TYR A 109 4.60 3.74 21.05
C TYR A 109 3.88 4.15 19.77
N TYR A 110 4.60 4.87 18.92
CA TYR A 110 4.25 5.02 17.52
C TYR A 110 5.47 4.77 16.63
N MET A 111 5.18 4.50 15.36
CA MET A 111 6.16 4.31 14.30
C MET A 111 5.67 4.95 13.00
N GLN A 112 6.59 5.27 12.10
CA GLN A 112 6.28 5.81 10.79
C GLN A 112 6.31 4.66 9.78
N ILE A 113 5.14 4.28 9.24
CA ILE A 113 4.97 3.16 8.30
C ILE A 113 4.78 3.62 6.85
N ALA A 114 4.49 4.91 6.66
CA ALA A 114 4.35 5.54 5.35
C ALA A 114 4.76 7.02 5.44
N PRO A 115 4.89 7.77 4.32
CA PRO A 115 5.23 9.19 4.39
C PRO A 115 4.25 10.03 5.23
N PRO A 116 4.72 11.03 6.00
CA PRO A 116 3.86 11.90 6.83
C PRO A 116 2.80 12.68 6.05
N GLY A 117 2.99 12.85 4.74
CA GLY A 117 2.02 13.46 3.83
C GLY A 117 0.77 12.62 3.58
N LEU A 118 0.72 11.35 4.00
CA LEU A 118 -0.51 10.56 4.04
C LEU A 118 -1.41 11.02 5.19
N SER A 119 -1.94 12.25 5.11
CA SER A 119 -2.69 12.87 6.22
C SER A 119 -3.90 12.06 6.67
N THR A 120 -4.58 11.38 5.75
CA THR A 120 -5.74 10.52 6.03
C THR A 120 -5.43 9.03 5.89
N MET A 121 -4.15 8.67 5.71
CA MET A 121 -3.69 7.29 5.52
C MET A 121 -4.39 6.53 4.38
N GLU A 122 -4.61 7.24 3.27
CA GLU A 122 -5.16 6.71 2.03
C GLU A 122 -4.31 7.15 0.84
N VAL A 123 -4.35 6.37 -0.25
CA VAL A 123 -3.79 6.74 -1.55
C VAL A 123 -4.88 6.58 -2.59
N THR A 124 -5.51 7.69 -2.95
CA THR A 124 -6.62 7.70 -3.91
C THR A 124 -6.13 7.52 -5.36
N PRO A 125 -6.99 7.04 -6.28
CA PRO A 125 -6.66 6.99 -7.70
C PRO A 125 -6.23 8.36 -8.27
N GLU A 126 -6.90 9.45 -7.87
CA GLU A 126 -6.59 10.82 -8.34
C GLU A 126 -5.20 11.27 -7.92
N ARG A 127 -4.80 10.93 -6.70
CA ARG A 127 -3.45 11.20 -6.22
C ARG A 127 -2.43 10.43 -7.04
N MET A 128 -2.65 9.13 -7.24
CA MET A 128 -1.75 8.29 -8.05
C MET A 128 -1.61 8.83 -9.47
N LEU A 129 -2.70 9.30 -10.10
CA LEU A 129 -2.62 9.94 -11.42
C LEU A 129 -1.71 11.19 -11.42
N GLY A 130 -1.78 12.02 -10.37
CA GLY A 130 -0.87 13.16 -10.22
C GLY A 130 0.60 12.73 -10.06
N GLU A 131 0.84 11.66 -9.29
CA GLU A 131 2.18 11.08 -9.13
C GLU A 131 2.69 10.50 -10.47
N MET A 132 1.83 9.79 -11.22
CA MET A 132 2.12 9.27 -12.56
C MET A 132 2.46 10.39 -13.55
N ASP A 133 1.72 11.50 -13.55
CA ASP A 133 1.95 12.63 -14.44
C ASP A 133 3.33 13.28 -14.20
N ILE A 134 3.73 13.40 -12.94
CA ILE A 134 5.05 13.94 -12.56
C ILE A 134 6.17 12.96 -12.90
N ALA A 135 5.95 11.66 -12.66
CA ALA A 135 6.93 10.61 -12.91
C ALA A 135 7.05 10.25 -14.41
N GLY A 136 6.05 10.62 -15.22
CA GLY A 136 5.96 10.21 -16.63
C GLY A 136 5.54 8.75 -16.81
N VAL A 137 4.79 8.19 -15.86
CA VAL A 137 4.24 6.82 -15.90
C VAL A 137 2.92 6.82 -16.67
N ASP A 138 2.74 5.84 -17.55
CA ASP A 138 1.54 5.73 -18.38
C ASP A 138 0.51 4.74 -17.81
N LEU A 139 0.98 3.67 -17.17
CA LEU A 139 0.19 2.59 -16.59
C LEU A 139 0.84 2.10 -15.27
N CYS A 140 0.02 1.88 -14.26
CA CYS A 140 0.45 1.29 -12.98
C CYS A 140 -0.14 -0.12 -12.81
N VAL A 141 0.72 -1.10 -12.51
CA VAL A 141 0.29 -2.42 -12.01
C VAL A 141 0.01 -2.30 -10.52
N LEU A 142 -1.23 -2.53 -10.12
CA LEU A 142 -1.65 -2.36 -8.73
C LEU A 142 -1.44 -3.65 -7.94
N GLN A 143 -0.63 -3.58 -6.88
CA GLN A 143 -0.25 -4.68 -6.01
C GLN A 143 -1.21 -4.75 -4.81
N SER A 144 -1.80 -5.93 -4.58
CA SER A 144 -2.96 -6.10 -3.70
C SER A 144 -2.62 -6.77 -2.38
N ASP A 145 -1.63 -6.24 -1.67
CA ASP A 145 -1.24 -6.77 -0.37
C ASP A 145 -2.35 -6.62 0.68
N HIS A 146 -2.49 -7.61 1.57
CA HIS A 146 -3.54 -7.67 2.59
C HIS A 146 -3.41 -6.58 3.65
N VAL A 147 -2.24 -5.97 3.83
CA VAL A 147 -2.09 -4.77 4.69
C VAL A 147 -2.95 -3.58 4.22
N TYR A 148 -3.34 -3.58 2.94
CA TYR A 148 -4.15 -2.52 2.34
C TYR A 148 -5.67 -2.79 2.39
N GLY A 149 -6.10 -3.86 3.06
CA GLY A 149 -7.49 -4.27 3.16
C GLY A 149 -7.99 -5.03 1.92
N GLU A 150 -9.31 -5.03 1.71
CA GLU A 150 -9.93 -5.69 0.56
C GLU A 150 -9.96 -4.77 -0.67
N LEU A 151 -9.20 -5.14 -1.71
CA LEU A 151 -8.89 -4.20 -2.81
C LEU A 151 -9.61 -4.48 -4.12
N ASN A 152 -10.10 -5.70 -4.32
CA ASN A 152 -10.69 -6.19 -5.56
C ASN A 152 -11.80 -5.26 -6.14
N GLU A 153 -12.79 -4.90 -5.32
CA GLU A 153 -13.88 -4.00 -5.74
C GLU A 153 -13.36 -2.58 -5.98
N PHE A 154 -12.58 -2.04 -5.03
CA PHE A 154 -11.98 -0.70 -5.12
C PHE A 154 -11.12 -0.53 -6.39
N TYR A 155 -10.36 -1.57 -6.76
CA TYR A 155 -9.52 -1.60 -7.95
C TYR A 155 -10.34 -1.69 -9.23
N GLY A 156 -11.44 -2.44 -9.22
CA GLY A 156 -12.39 -2.47 -10.31
C GLY A 156 -13.02 -1.10 -10.56
N GLU A 157 -13.50 -0.43 -9.51
CA GLU A 157 -14.06 0.92 -9.60
C GLU A 157 -13.03 1.93 -10.13
N ALA A 158 -11.81 1.91 -9.61
CA ALA A 158 -10.72 2.79 -10.06
C ALA A 158 -10.38 2.56 -11.53
N SER A 159 -10.32 1.30 -11.98
CA SER A 159 -9.98 0.94 -13.36
C SER A 159 -11.10 1.28 -14.35
N GLN A 160 -12.36 1.20 -13.92
CA GLN A 160 -13.51 1.65 -14.71
C GLN A 160 -13.54 3.17 -14.83
N LYS A 161 -13.26 3.89 -13.74
CA LYS A 161 -13.20 5.36 -13.71
C LYS A 161 -12.04 5.92 -14.54
N TYR A 162 -10.90 5.23 -14.53
CA TYR A 162 -9.67 5.64 -15.21
C TYR A 162 -9.16 4.55 -16.15
N PRO A 163 -9.82 4.35 -17.30
CA PRO A 163 -9.45 3.29 -18.23
C PRO A 163 -8.01 3.45 -18.72
N ASN A 164 -7.30 2.32 -18.81
CA ASN A 164 -5.90 2.22 -19.26
C ASN A 164 -4.85 2.88 -18.32
N LYS A 165 -5.23 3.31 -17.12
CA LYS A 165 -4.28 3.85 -16.12
C LYS A 165 -3.84 2.82 -15.10
N PHE A 166 -4.69 1.85 -14.83
CA PHE A 166 -4.46 0.83 -13.82
C PHE A 166 -4.61 -0.58 -14.41
N ALA A 167 -3.68 -1.46 -14.05
CA ALA A 167 -3.72 -2.90 -14.32
C ALA A 167 -3.74 -3.63 -12.96
N PRO A 168 -4.92 -3.81 -12.35
CA PRO A 168 -5.00 -4.39 -11.01
C PRO A 168 -4.70 -5.87 -11.01
N LEU A 169 -4.00 -6.31 -9.97
CA LEU A 169 -3.83 -7.73 -9.66
C LEU A 169 -4.94 -8.16 -8.70
N ALA A 170 -5.57 -9.30 -8.96
CA ALA A 170 -6.58 -9.87 -8.09
C ALA A 170 -5.97 -10.21 -6.73
N GLN A 171 -6.72 -9.95 -5.67
CA GLN A 171 -6.44 -10.38 -4.31
C GLN A 171 -7.28 -11.61 -3.99
N ILE A 172 -6.67 -12.64 -3.43
CA ILE A 172 -7.34 -13.82 -2.86
C ILE A 172 -6.73 -14.10 -1.48
N ARG A 173 -7.36 -14.96 -0.68
CA ARG A 173 -6.74 -15.48 0.54
C ARG A 173 -5.89 -16.68 0.18
N GLU A 174 -4.59 -16.49 0.01
CA GLU A 174 -3.67 -17.53 -0.48
C GLU A 174 -3.66 -18.79 0.42
N TRP A 175 -3.87 -18.63 1.73
CA TRP A 175 -3.96 -19.73 2.70
C TRP A 175 -5.23 -20.58 2.56
N ASN A 176 -6.23 -20.10 1.83
CA ASN A 176 -7.45 -20.84 1.47
C ASN A 176 -7.55 -21.01 -0.04
N GLY A 177 -6.44 -20.86 -0.79
CA GLY A 177 -6.46 -20.78 -2.25
C GLY A 177 -6.95 -22.06 -2.95
N ASP A 178 -7.02 -23.18 -2.24
CA ASP A 178 -7.60 -24.44 -2.68
C ASP A 178 -9.11 -24.55 -2.41
N HIS A 179 -9.70 -23.61 -1.69
CA HIS A 179 -11.12 -23.58 -1.42
C HIS A 179 -11.91 -22.95 -2.58
N GLU A 180 -13.06 -23.54 -2.89
CA GLU A 180 -13.94 -23.11 -4.00
C GLU A 180 -14.34 -21.64 -3.93
N ASN A 181 -14.51 -21.10 -2.71
CA ASN A 181 -14.86 -19.69 -2.54
C ASN A 181 -13.75 -18.73 -2.99
N GLU A 182 -12.47 -19.08 -2.77
CA GLU A 182 -11.35 -18.23 -3.21
C GLU A 182 -11.13 -18.33 -4.72
N LEU A 183 -11.37 -19.52 -5.30
CA LEU A 183 -11.40 -19.69 -6.76
C LEU A 183 -12.50 -18.82 -7.39
N GLN A 184 -13.69 -18.80 -6.79
CA GLN A 184 -14.80 -17.97 -7.25
C GLN A 184 -14.50 -16.46 -7.11
N GLU A 185 -13.81 -16.05 -6.04
CA GLU A 185 -13.38 -14.66 -5.86
C GLU A 185 -12.35 -14.25 -6.92
N LEU A 186 -11.41 -15.12 -7.28
CA LEU A 186 -10.50 -14.87 -8.39
C LEU A 186 -11.25 -14.69 -9.72
N GLU A 187 -12.21 -15.55 -10.01
CA GLU A 187 -13.06 -15.40 -11.20
C GLU A 187 -13.84 -14.08 -11.19
N ASN A 188 -14.42 -13.70 -10.04
CA ASN A 188 -15.10 -12.42 -9.88
C ASN A 188 -14.14 -11.25 -10.15
N ALA A 189 -12.92 -11.32 -9.63
CA ALA A 189 -11.91 -10.29 -9.80
C ALA A 189 -11.50 -10.11 -11.27
N VAL A 190 -11.37 -11.21 -12.01
CA VAL A 190 -11.04 -11.17 -13.44
C VAL A 190 -12.22 -10.71 -14.29
N TYR A 191 -13.37 -11.36 -14.16
CA TYR A 191 -14.50 -11.17 -15.09
C TYR A 191 -15.38 -9.96 -14.75
N LYS A 192 -15.53 -9.60 -13.47
CA LYS A 192 -16.40 -8.49 -13.04
C LYS A 192 -15.62 -7.21 -12.74
N GLN A 193 -14.50 -7.33 -12.05
CA GLN A 193 -13.69 -6.17 -11.63
C GLN A 193 -12.57 -5.85 -12.63
N GLY A 194 -12.26 -6.75 -13.56
CA GLY A 194 -11.35 -6.50 -14.66
C GLY A 194 -9.86 -6.63 -14.31
N SER A 195 -9.53 -7.37 -13.25
CA SER A 195 -8.16 -7.71 -12.87
C SER A 195 -7.37 -8.34 -14.02
N LYS A 196 -6.08 -7.99 -14.11
CA LYS A 196 -5.17 -8.37 -15.20
C LYS A 196 -4.15 -9.44 -14.81
N GLY A 197 -4.16 -9.86 -13.56
CA GLY A 197 -3.30 -10.90 -13.01
C GLY A 197 -3.71 -11.24 -11.58
N LEU A 198 -2.86 -11.97 -10.88
CA LEU A 198 -3.02 -12.37 -9.48
C LEU A 198 -1.86 -11.78 -8.66
N TYR A 199 -2.16 -11.16 -7.53
CA TYR A 199 -1.18 -10.89 -6.49
C TYR A 199 -1.12 -12.13 -5.60
N PHE A 200 0.09 -12.58 -5.27
CA PHE A 200 0.27 -13.76 -4.44
C PHE A 200 1.26 -13.45 -3.31
N SER A 201 0.74 -13.25 -2.11
CA SER A 201 1.52 -13.07 -0.90
C SER A 201 1.80 -14.41 -0.22
N VAL A 202 3.01 -14.56 0.28
CA VAL A 202 3.38 -15.70 1.15
C VAL A 202 3.15 -15.41 2.63
N GLU A 203 2.92 -14.15 3.00
CA GLU A 203 2.73 -13.74 4.40
C GLU A 203 1.53 -14.44 5.03
N GLY A 204 0.46 -14.63 4.27
CA GLY A 204 -0.76 -15.29 4.71
C GLY A 204 -0.59 -16.75 5.15
N PHE A 205 0.44 -17.47 4.68
CA PHE A 205 0.72 -18.84 5.12
C PHE A 205 1.24 -18.93 6.56
N ALA A 206 1.55 -17.79 7.16
CA ALA A 206 1.86 -17.70 8.58
C ALA A 206 0.59 -17.65 9.45
N LEU A 207 -0.63 -17.72 8.89
CA LEU A 207 -1.86 -17.95 9.66
C LEU A 207 -2.07 -19.46 9.84
N ASN A 208 -1.66 -20.02 10.98
CA ASN A 208 -1.77 -21.46 11.27
C ASN A 208 -2.65 -21.77 12.50
#